data_AF-A0A699VV52-F1
#
_entry.id   AF-A0A699VV52-F1
#
_cell.length_a   1.000
_cell.length_b   1.000
_cell.length_c   1.000
_cell.angle_alpha   90.00
_cell.angle_beta   90.00
_cell.angle_gamma   90.00
#
_symmetry.space_group_name_H-M   'P 1'
#
loop_
_entity.id
_entity.type
_entity.pdbx_description
1 polymer ?
#
loop_
_entity_poly.entity_id
_entity_poly.type
_entity_poly.pdbx_seq_one_letter_code
_entity_poly.pdbx_strand_id
1 'polypeptide(L)' 'ISATQEDDKPEGKQVKDVPIIQDFPEVLPENLPGLPPARPVEFQIDLIPGAAHVA' A
#
# COMPACT_ATOMS: atom_id res chain seq x y z
N ILE A 1 -18.16 9.66 12.28
CA ILE A 1 -17.76 10.86 11.54
C ILE A 1 -17.54 10.47 10.09
N SER A 2 -18.53 10.74 9.24
CA SER A 2 -18.41 10.50 7.80
C SER A 2 -17.74 11.74 7.22
N ALA A 3 -16.47 11.63 6.87
CA ALA A 3 -15.76 12.70 6.17
C ALA A 3 -15.80 12.38 4.68
N THR A 4 -16.79 12.93 3.99
CA THR A 4 -16.68 13.26 2.56
C THR A 4 -15.61 14.33 2.42
N GLN A 5 -14.58 14.09 1.59
CA GLN A 5 -13.70 15.16 1.15
C GLN A 5 -13.39 15.02 -0.33
N GLU A 6 -13.59 16.14 -1.01
CA GLU A 6 -13.57 16.39 -2.44
C GLU A 6 -12.21 16.08 -3.08
N ASP A 7 -12.27 15.43 -4.24
CA ASP A 7 -11.16 15.09 -5.12
C ASP A 7 -10.76 16.36 -5.90
N ASP A 8 -9.77 17.10 -5.40
CA ASP A 8 -8.93 17.97 -6.22
C ASP A 8 -7.73 17.12 -6.66
N LYS A 9 -7.85 16.42 -7.80
CA LYS A 9 -6.74 15.65 -8.37
C LYS A 9 -6.65 15.89 -9.88
N PRO A 10 -5.44 16.12 -10.44
CA PRO A 10 -5.27 16.38 -11.85
C PRO A 10 -5.82 15.23 -12.69
N GLU A 11 -6.50 15.55 -13.79
CA GLU A 11 -6.99 14.63 -14.82
C GLU A 11 -5.84 13.78 -15.39
N GLY A 12 -5.49 12.71 -14.67
CA GLY A 12 -4.56 11.67 -15.05
C GLY A 12 -5.14 10.34 -14.62
N LYS A 13 -4.89 9.29 -15.43
CA LYS A 13 -5.41 7.93 -15.22
C LYS A 13 -5.27 7.55 -13.75
N GLN A 14 -6.40 7.35 -13.06
CA GLN A 14 -6.41 7.00 -11.66
C GLN A 14 -6.01 5.53 -11.52
N VAL A 15 -5.36 5.19 -10.41
CA VAL A 15 -5.05 3.78 -10.08
C VAL A 15 -6.33 2.92 -10.08
N LYS A 16 -7.48 3.52 -9.74
CA LYS A 16 -8.82 2.88 -9.78
C LYS A 16 -9.29 2.50 -11.20
N ASP A 17 -8.67 3.05 -12.24
CA ASP A 17 -9.01 2.77 -13.65
C ASP A 17 -8.33 1.51 -14.18
N VAL A 18 -7.43 0.89 -13.40
CA VAL A 18 -6.81 -0.38 -13.77
C VAL A 18 -7.82 -1.52 -13.53
N PRO A 19 -8.14 -2.36 -14.54
CA PRO A 19 -9.18 -3.39 -14.41
C PRO A 19 -8.99 -4.31 -13.21
N ILE A 20 -7.75 -4.73 -12.92
CA ILE A 20 -7.45 -5.60 -11.78
C ILE A 20 -7.76 -4.96 -10.43
N ILE A 21 -7.81 -3.63 -10.35
CA ILE A 21 -8.09 -2.90 -9.11
C ILE A 21 -9.61 -2.80 -8.90
N GLN A 22 -10.39 -2.78 -9.98
CA GLN A 22 -11.86 -2.81 -9.94
C GLN A 22 -12.41 -4.17 -9.51
N ASP A 23 -11.73 -5.26 -9.87
CA ASP A 23 -12.10 -6.62 -9.44
C ASP A 23 -11.86 -6.84 -7.94
N PHE A 24 -10.99 -6.04 -7.32
CA PHE A 24 -10.59 -6.16 -5.91
C PHE A 24 -10.61 -4.80 -5.18
N PRO A 25 -11.79 -4.18 -5.00
CA PRO A 25 -11.88 -2.85 -4.40
C PRO A 25 -11.40 -2.80 -2.93
N GLU A 26 -11.39 -3.93 -2.23
CA GLU A 26 -10.97 -4.03 -0.82
C GLU A 26 -9.45 -4.15 -0.64
N VAL A 27 -8.68 -4.51 -1.68
CA VAL A 27 -7.23 -4.80 -1.52
C VAL A 27 -6.35 -3.56 -1.67
N LEU A 28 -6.90 -2.48 -2.22
CA LEU A 28 -6.26 -1.17 -2.34
C LEU A 28 -7.17 -0.07 -1.76
N PRO A 29 -7.45 -0.11 -0.45
CA PRO A 29 -8.24 0.93 0.20
C PRO A 29 -7.53 2.30 0.07
N GLU A 30 -8.29 3.40 0.00
CA GLU A 30 -7.68 4.74 -0.02
C GLU A 30 -6.80 5.01 1.21
N ASN A 31 -7.10 4.36 2.34
CA ASN A 31 -6.31 4.42 3.57
C ASN A 31 -5.61 3.09 3.82
N LEU A 32 -4.32 3.12 4.15
CA LEU A 32 -3.56 1.91 4.48
C LEU A 32 -4.12 1.25 5.75
N PRO A 33 -4.30 -0.09 5.76
CA PRO A 33 -4.55 -0.80 7.00
C PRO A 33 -3.34 -0.64 7.92
N GLY A 34 -3.58 -0.78 9.23
CA GLY A 34 -2.52 -0.73 10.23
C GLY A 34 -1.47 -1.84 10.03
N LEU A 35 -0.55 -1.97 11.00
CA LEU A 35 0.46 -3.03 10.95
C LEU A 35 -0.19 -4.40 10.78
N PRO A 36 0.36 -5.28 9.93
CA PRO A 36 -0.16 -6.63 9.77
C PRO A 36 -0.07 -7.38 11.10
N PRO A 37 -0.97 -8.36 11.35
CA PRO A 37 -0.87 -9.23 12.52
C PRO A 37 0.50 -9.91 12.61
N ALA A 38 0.89 -10.28 13.82
CA ALA A 38 2.09 -11.08 14.04
C ALA A 38 2.02 -12.37 13.21
N ARG A 39 3.02 -12.59 12.36
CA ARG A 39 3.11 -13.79 11.53
C ARG A 39 3.92 -14.86 12.28
N PRO A 40 3.58 -16.15 12.18
CA PRO A 40 4.34 -17.23 12.83
C PRO A 40 5.73 -17.46 12.24
N VAL A 41 6.03 -16.87 11.08
CA VAL A 41 7.30 -16.98 10.39
C VAL A 41 8.11 -15.69 10.55
N GLU A 42 9.39 -15.86 10.86
CA GLU A 42 10.35 -14.76 10.88
C GLU A 42 10.78 -14.41 9.45
N PHE A 43 10.74 -13.13 9.12
CA PHE A 43 11.28 -12.63 7.86
C PHE A 43 12.75 -12.32 8.06
N GLN A 44 13.61 -13.00 7.31
CA GLN A 44 15.03 -12.70 7.24
C GLN A 44 15.28 -11.75 6.07
N ILE A 45 16.07 -10.71 6.30
CA ILE A 45 16.54 -9.80 5.24
C ILE A 45 18.00 -10.14 4.99
N ASP A 46 18.24 -10.84 3.89
CA ASP A 46 19.60 -11.13 3.45
C ASP A 46 20.20 -9.87 2.84
N LEU A 47 21.31 -9.42 3.41
CA LEU A 47 22.08 -8.31 2.84
C LEU A 47 23.04 -8.84 1.79
N ILE A 48 23.05 -8.19 0.63
CA ILE A 48 24.10 -8.40 -0.35
C ILE A 48 25.44 -7.90 0.22
N PRO A 49 26.59 -8.55 -0.09
CA PRO A 49 27.89 -8.07 0.34
C PRO A 49 28.13 -6.62 -0.08
N GLY A 50 28.48 -5.75 0.87
CA GLY A 50 28.70 -4.32 0.64
C GLY A 50 27.48 -3.43 0.90
N ALA A 51 26.31 -4.00 1.22
CA ALA A 51 25.20 -3.21 1.75
C ALA A 51 25.56 -2.66 3.15
N ALA A 52 25.52 -1.34 3.30
CA ALA A 52 25.72 -0.68 4.57
C ALA A 52 24.38 -0.47 5.28
N HIS A 53 24.36 -0.64 6.60
CA HIS A 53 23.23 -0.24 7.41
C HIS A 53 23.24 1.28 7.59
N VAL A 54 22.06 1.91 7.48
CA VAL A 54 21.89 3.35 7.74
C VAL A 54 21.32 3.48 9.14
N ALA A 55 22.03 4.20 10.01
CA ALA A 55 21.62 4.50 11.39
C ALA A 55 20.66 5.69 11.45
#